data_AF-A0A347WGD2-F1
#
_entry.id   AF-A0A347WGD2-F1
#
_cell.length_a   1.000
_cell.length_b   1.000
_cell.length_c   1.000
_cell.angle_alpha   90.00
_cell.angle_beta   90.00
_cell.angle_gamma   90.00
#
_symmetry.space_group_name_H-M   'P 1'
#
loop_
_entity.id
_entity.type
_entity.pdbx_description
1 polymer ?
#
loop_
_entity_poly.entity_id
_entity_poly.type
_entity_poly.pdbx_seq_one_letter_code
_entity_poly.pdbx_strand_id
1 'polypeptide(L)'
;MRRDVLSVPETINLWDTLAQFDTHGVGFALVVNEYGLVMGLITFKDILGALMGGLANPFEEQLIVRRDATSWLIDGAATIGDVRRALDAFDLDESAPFDTIGGFVLHRLRRMARKADRVDTVSFRFEVVDVEGFRINQLLVTRLNR
;
A
#
# COMPACT_ATOMS: atom_id res chain seq x y z
N MET A 1 32.53 7.97 -11.13
CA MET A 1 32.99 6.63 -10.72
C MET A 1 31.85 5.65 -11.02
N ARG A 2 32.07 4.64 -11.87
CA ARG A 2 31.05 3.63 -12.22
C ARG A 2 31.16 2.52 -11.17
N ARG A 3 30.08 2.26 -10.43
CA ARG A 3 29.97 1.05 -9.60
C ARG A 3 29.38 -0.04 -10.47
N ASP A 4 30.04 -1.19 -10.53
CA ASP A 4 29.43 -2.37 -11.13
C ASP A 4 28.25 -2.80 -10.26
N VAL A 5 27.12 -3.03 -10.91
CA VAL A 5 25.89 -3.50 -10.27
C VAL A 5 25.91 -5.02 -10.32
N LEU A 6 25.61 -5.67 -9.20
CA LEU A 6 25.45 -7.12 -9.15
C LEU A 6 24.36 -7.54 -10.14
N SER A 7 24.68 -8.50 -11.00
CA SER A 7 23.73 -9.09 -11.94
C SER A 7 23.63 -10.58 -11.66
N VAL A 8 22.40 -11.10 -11.63
CA VAL A 8 22.11 -12.52 -11.41
C VAL A 8 21.32 -13.08 -12.60
N PRO A 9 21.54 -14.35 -12.98
CA PRO A 9 20.79 -14.96 -14.08
C PRO A 9 19.32 -15.14 -13.69
N GLU A 10 18.39 -15.04 -14.65
CA GLU A 10 16.96 -15.25 -14.40
C GLU A 10 16.60 -16.65 -13.88
N THR A 11 17.52 -17.61 -14.05
CA THR A 11 17.38 -19.00 -13.58
C THR A 11 17.90 -19.21 -12.16
N ILE A 12 18.47 -18.18 -11.51
CA ILE A 12 18.96 -18.29 -10.13
C ILE A 12 17.79 -18.55 -9.17
N ASN A 13 18.01 -19.40 -8.16
CA ASN A 13 17.01 -19.59 -7.12
C ASN A 13 17.11 -18.52 -6.03
N LEU A 14 16.07 -18.47 -5.20
CA LEU A 14 15.93 -17.47 -4.14
C LEU A 14 17.09 -17.49 -3.12
N TRP A 15 17.52 -18.68 -2.71
CA TRP A 15 18.56 -18.87 -1.69
C TRP A 15 19.92 -18.43 -2.20
N ASP A 16 20.24 -18.78 -3.45
CA ASP A 16 21.48 -18.37 -4.09
C ASP A 16 21.50 -16.85 -4.31
N THR A 17 20.36 -16.24 -4.64
CA THR A 17 20.26 -14.77 -4.73
C THR A 17 20.55 -14.10 -3.39
N LEU A 18 20.03 -14.66 -2.29
CA LEU A 18 20.29 -14.16 -0.94
C LEU A 18 21.77 -14.29 -0.56
N ALA A 19 22.41 -15.41 -0.90
CA ALA A 19 23.84 -15.61 -0.69
C ALA A 19 24.70 -14.61 -1.47
N GLN A 20 24.29 -14.24 -2.69
CA GLN A 20 24.95 -13.19 -3.47
C GLN A 20 24.85 -11.82 -2.80
N PHE A 21 23.68 -11.47 -2.25
CA PHE A 21 23.51 -10.23 -1.49
C PHE A 21 24.43 -10.15 -0.26
N ASP A 22 24.53 -11.24 0.50
CA ASP A 22 25.43 -11.33 1.66
C ASP A 22 26.90 -11.22 1.24
N THR A 23 27.31 -12.00 0.23
CA THR A 23 28.69 -12.03 -0.29
C THR A 23 29.15 -10.67 -0.80
N HIS A 24 28.28 -9.94 -1.50
CA HIS A 24 28.62 -8.65 -2.10
C HIS A 24 28.29 -7.45 -1.21
N GLY A 25 27.60 -7.65 -0.08
CA GLY A 25 27.15 -6.57 0.80
C GLY A 25 26.18 -5.60 0.11
N VAL A 26 25.33 -6.11 -0.79
CA VAL A 26 24.37 -5.30 -1.57
C VAL A 26 22.94 -5.76 -1.29
N GLY A 27 21.97 -4.84 -1.43
CA GLY A 27 20.55 -5.12 -1.19
C GLY A 27 19.71 -5.33 -2.45
N PHE A 28 20.31 -5.27 -3.64
CA PHE A 28 19.62 -5.45 -4.91
C PHE A 28 20.55 -5.98 -6.00
N ALA A 29 19.96 -6.62 -7.01
CA ALA A 29 20.65 -7.06 -8.23
C ALA A 29 19.76 -6.89 -9.46
N LEU A 30 20.39 -6.71 -10.62
CA LEU A 30 19.71 -6.82 -11.91
C LEU A 30 19.52 -8.29 -12.26
N VAL A 31 18.32 -8.64 -12.71
CA VAL A 31 18.04 -9.96 -13.25
C VAL A 31 18.31 -9.91 -14.75
N VAL A 32 19.17 -10.80 -15.24
CA VAL A 32 19.57 -10.84 -16.65
C VAL A 32 19.30 -12.21 -17.28
N ASN A 33 18.96 -12.22 -18.57
CA ASN A 33 18.85 -13.46 -19.33
C ASN A 33 20.21 -13.88 -19.94
N GLU A 34 20.25 -15.00 -20.64
CA GLU A 34 21.44 -15.57 -21.27
C GLU A 34 22.05 -14.70 -22.37
N TYR A 35 21.25 -13.79 -22.94
CA TYR A 35 21.68 -12.82 -23.95
C TYR A 35 22.22 -11.51 -23.34
N GLY A 36 22.25 -11.41 -22.00
CA GLY A 36 22.70 -10.21 -21.29
C GLY A 36 21.68 -9.08 -21.26
N LEU A 37 20.41 -9.37 -21.57
CA LEU A 37 19.32 -8.40 -21.45
C LEU A 37 18.82 -8.34 -20.01
N VAL A 38 18.49 -7.13 -19.54
CA VAL A 38 17.88 -6.93 -18.23
C VAL A 38 16.41 -7.32 -18.29
N MET A 39 16.06 -8.35 -17.54
CA MET A 39 14.69 -8.82 -17.37
C MET A 39 13.98 -8.10 -16.22
N GLY A 40 14.74 -7.62 -15.21
CA GLY A 40 14.17 -6.89 -14.08
C GLY A 40 15.18 -6.54 -12.98
N LEU A 41 14.63 -6.18 -11.83
CA LEU A 41 15.33 -5.84 -10.60
C LEU A 41 14.77 -6.71 -9.47
N ILE A 42 15.64 -7.28 -8.66
CA ILE A 42 15.26 -7.99 -7.43
C ILE A 42 15.96 -7.35 -6.24
N THR A 43 15.25 -7.24 -5.12
CA THR A 43 15.75 -6.66 -3.88
C THR A 43 15.70 -7.66 -2.73
N PHE A 44 16.52 -7.43 -1.71
CA PHE A 44 16.49 -8.19 -0.47
C PHE A 44 15.09 -8.20 0.17
N LYS A 45 14.36 -7.10 0.02
CA LYS A 45 12.98 -6.94 0.48
C LYS A 45 12.03 -7.92 -0.24
N ASP A 46 12.16 -8.09 -1.55
CA ASP A 46 11.32 -9.03 -2.33
C ASP A 46 11.54 -10.47 -1.86
N ILE A 47 12.79 -10.82 -1.57
CA ILE A 47 13.16 -12.14 -1.05
C ILE A 47 12.54 -12.39 0.33
N LEU A 48 12.67 -11.44 1.26
CA LEU A 48 12.06 -11.55 2.58
C LEU A 48 10.52 -11.62 2.49
N GLY A 49 9.90 -10.82 1.62
CA GLY A 49 8.45 -10.84 1.41
C GLY A 49 7.94 -12.19 0.91
N ALA A 50 8.67 -12.82 -0.02
CA ALA A 50 8.35 -14.16 -0.52
C ALA A 50 8.45 -15.22 0.59
N LEU A 51 9.50 -15.17 1.42
CA LEU A 51 9.70 -16.10 2.55
C LEU A 51 8.64 -15.95 3.64
N MET A 52 8.14 -14.73 3.85
CA MET A 52 7.03 -14.46 4.77
C MET A 52 5.65 -14.80 4.19
N GLY A 53 5.56 -15.42 3.02
CA GLY A 53 4.30 -15.86 2.43
C GLY A 53 3.42 -14.71 1.92
N GLY A 54 4.02 -13.61 1.47
CA GLY A 54 3.27 -12.44 1.01
C GLY A 54 2.54 -11.69 2.13
N LEU A 55 2.86 -11.97 3.40
CA LEU A 55 2.42 -11.16 4.52
C LEU A 55 2.95 -9.73 4.36
N ALA A 56 2.10 -8.77 4.74
CA ALA A 56 2.35 -7.34 4.61
C ALA A 56 3.80 -7.01 4.97
N ASN A 57 4.52 -6.47 4.00
CA ASN A 57 5.92 -6.17 4.18
C ASN A 57 6.05 -5.18 5.36
N PRO A 58 6.86 -5.49 6.39
CA PRO A 58 6.96 -4.67 7.61
C PRO A 58 7.56 -3.28 7.35
N PHE A 59 8.12 -3.06 6.15
CA PHE A 59 8.65 -1.79 5.68
C PHE A 59 7.70 -1.05 4.72
N GLU A 60 6.50 -1.57 4.47
CA GLU A 60 5.44 -0.83 3.78
C GLU A 60 4.67 -0.01 4.81
N GLU A 61 4.52 1.29 4.54
CA GLU A 61 3.63 2.13 5.33
C GLU A 61 2.23 1.52 5.28
N GLN A 62 1.70 1.16 6.45
CA GLN A 62 0.35 0.63 6.54
C GLN A 62 -0.62 1.76 6.25
N LEU A 63 -1.15 1.77 5.03
CA LEU A 63 -2.19 2.73 4.61
C LEU A 63 -3.48 2.59 5.43
N ILE A 64 -3.66 1.49 6.16
CA ILE A 64 -4.82 1.23 7.00
C ILE A 64 -4.32 0.67 8.33
N VAL A 65 -4.46 1.46 9.39
CA VAL A 65 -4.10 1.06 10.76
C VAL A 65 -5.36 0.97 11.60
N ARG A 66 -5.62 -0.21 12.17
CA ARG A 66 -6.71 -0.37 13.15
C ARG A 66 -6.32 0.33 14.45
N ARG A 67 -7.09 1.35 14.85
CA ARG A 67 -6.86 2.13 16.07
C ARG A 67 -7.49 1.47 17.29
N ASP A 68 -8.69 0.91 17.14
CA ASP A 68 -9.39 0.16 18.20
C ASP A 68 -10.37 -0.89 17.62
N ALA A 69 -11.23 -1.46 18.46
CA ALA A 69 -12.20 -2.47 18.07
C ALA A 69 -13.13 -2.02 16.92
N THR A 70 -13.38 -0.71 16.81
CA THR A 70 -14.40 -0.09 15.96
C THR A 70 -13.88 1.04 15.09
N SER A 71 -12.59 1.41 15.18
CA SER A 71 -12.02 2.52 14.42
C SER A 71 -10.68 2.22 13.77
N TRP A 72 -10.45 2.87 12.63
CA TRP A 72 -9.27 2.76 11.79
C TRP A 72 -8.78 4.15 11.39
N LEU A 73 -7.46 4.32 11.36
CA LEU A 73 -6.79 5.45 10.75
C LEU A 73 -6.34 5.01 9.35
N ILE A 74 -6.83 5.70 8.32
CA ILE A 74 -6.68 5.28 6.92
C ILE A 74 -6.08 6.44 6.11
N ASP A 75 -5.03 6.15 5.35
CA ASP A 75 -4.44 7.04 4.37
C ASP A 75 -5.43 7.29 3.22
N GLY A 76 -5.57 8.54 2.79
CA GLY A 76 -6.50 8.91 1.72
C GLY A 76 -6.18 8.28 0.37
N ALA A 77 -4.95 7.80 0.16
CA ALA A 77 -4.51 7.06 -1.01
C ALA A 77 -4.89 5.57 -0.97
N ALA A 78 -5.34 5.04 0.18
CA ALA A 78 -5.78 3.64 0.28
C ALA A 78 -6.87 3.33 -0.75
N THR A 79 -6.70 2.23 -1.47
CA THR A 79 -7.67 1.83 -2.51
C THR A 79 -8.98 1.40 -1.88
N ILE A 80 -10.09 1.57 -2.60
CA ILE A 80 -11.40 1.08 -2.14
C ILE A 80 -11.35 -0.43 -1.87
N GLY A 81 -10.63 -1.20 -2.69
CA GLY A 81 -10.46 -2.64 -2.49
C GLY A 81 -9.80 -2.98 -1.16
N ASP A 82 -8.75 -2.26 -0.77
CA ASP A 82 -8.05 -2.47 0.52
C ASP A 82 -8.96 -2.10 1.69
N VAL A 83 -9.69 -0.98 1.57
CA VAL A 83 -10.61 -0.52 2.61
C VAL A 83 -11.80 -1.48 2.78
N ARG A 84 -12.36 -2.04 1.70
CA ARG A 84 -13.40 -3.08 1.76
C ARG A 84 -12.92 -4.30 2.53
N ARG A 85 -11.71 -4.77 2.23
CA ARG A 85 -11.08 -5.91 2.92
C ARG A 85 -10.80 -5.61 4.40
N ALA A 86 -10.38 -4.41 4.73
CA ALA A 86 -10.07 -4.04 6.12
C ALA A 86 -11.32 -3.85 7.00
N LEU A 87 -12.46 -3.46 6.39
CA LEU A 87 -13.68 -3.10 7.12
C LEU A 87 -14.73 -4.23 7.16
N ASP A 88 -14.56 -5.34 6.43
CA ASP A 88 -15.42 -6.55 6.32
C ASP A 88 -16.92 -6.32 5.99
N ALA A 89 -17.39 -5.08 5.98
CA ALA A 89 -18.80 -4.69 5.85
C ALA A 89 -18.97 -3.32 5.15
N PHE A 90 -17.92 -2.82 4.52
CA PHE A 90 -17.99 -1.58 3.77
C PHE A 90 -18.46 -1.91 2.35
N ASP A 91 -19.75 -1.70 2.10
CA ASP A 91 -20.33 -1.86 0.77
C ASP A 91 -20.42 -0.49 0.09
N LEU A 92 -19.75 -0.39 -1.05
CA LEU A 92 -19.81 0.77 -1.93
C LEU A 92 -20.29 0.30 -3.30
N ASP A 93 -21.11 1.12 -3.93
CA ASP A 93 -21.54 0.93 -5.31
C ASP A 93 -20.32 0.90 -6.24
N GLU A 94 -20.12 -0.20 -6.95
CA GLU A 94 -18.96 -0.44 -7.82
C GLU A 94 -18.93 0.47 -9.05
N SER A 95 -20.02 1.17 -9.35
CA SER A 95 -20.13 2.12 -10.47
C SER A 95 -19.54 3.51 -10.20
N ALA A 96 -18.92 3.72 -9.03
CA ALA A 96 -18.53 5.04 -8.58
C ALA A 96 -17.20 5.53 -9.19
N PRO A 97 -17.06 6.84 -9.51
CA PRO A 97 -15.95 7.38 -10.30
C PRO A 97 -14.67 7.66 -9.47
N PHE A 98 -14.31 6.77 -8.54
CA PHE A 98 -13.14 6.95 -7.67
C PHE A 98 -12.48 5.61 -7.33
N ASP A 99 -11.15 5.63 -7.21
CA ASP A 99 -10.35 4.43 -6.90
C ASP A 99 -9.84 4.39 -5.45
N THR A 100 -9.78 5.55 -4.79
CA THR A 100 -9.27 5.70 -3.42
C THR A 100 -10.33 6.18 -2.45
N ILE A 101 -10.10 5.93 -1.16
CA ILE A 101 -11.02 6.36 -0.11
C ILE A 101 -11.09 7.88 0.06
N GLY A 102 -9.98 8.59 -0.18
CA GLY A 102 -9.98 10.05 -0.23
C GLY A 102 -10.83 10.57 -1.40
N GLY A 103 -10.75 9.92 -2.56
CA GLY A 103 -11.60 10.20 -3.71
C GLY A 103 -13.09 10.00 -3.41
N PHE A 104 -13.44 8.90 -2.74
CA PHE A 104 -14.80 8.65 -2.25
C PHE A 104 -15.33 9.78 -1.37
N VAL A 105 -14.56 10.19 -0.35
CA VAL A 105 -14.98 11.25 0.59
C VAL A 105 -15.12 12.60 -0.13
N LEU A 106 -14.17 12.98 -0.99
CA LEU A 106 -14.26 14.20 -1.79
C LEU A 106 -15.48 14.20 -2.72
N HIS A 107 -15.74 13.06 -3.37
CA HIS A 107 -16.91 12.90 -4.24
C HIS A 107 -18.22 13.12 -3.46
N ARG A 108 -18.30 12.61 -2.23
CA ARG A 108 -19.45 12.79 -1.34
C ARG A 108 -19.58 14.21 -0.83
N LEU A 109 -18.48 14.89 -0.53
CA LEU A 109 -18.48 16.27 -0.03
C LEU A 109 -18.87 17.29 -1.13
N ARG A 110 -18.59 17.01 -2.42
CA ARG A 110 -18.84 17.92 -3.56
C ARG A 110 -18.14 19.29 -3.43
N ARG A 111 -17.08 19.36 -2.63
CA ARG A 111 -16.22 20.54 -2.43
C ARG A 111 -14.86 20.09 -1.91
N MET A 112 -13.92 21.03 -1.81
CA MET A 112 -12.65 20.78 -1.12
C MET A 112 -12.89 20.36 0.34
N ALA A 113 -12.20 19.31 0.76
CA ALA A 113 -12.24 18.80 2.12
C ALA A 113 -11.53 19.75 3.08
N ARG A 114 -12.01 19.77 4.32
CA ARG A 114 -11.41 20.45 5.45
C ARG A 114 -11.29 19.46 6.61
N LYS A 115 -10.33 19.70 7.48
CA LYS A 115 -10.20 18.95 8.73
C LYS A 115 -11.53 18.97 9.51
N ALA A 116 -11.88 17.83 10.09
CA ALA A 116 -13.13 17.52 10.77
C ALA A 116 -14.39 17.44 9.88
N ASP A 117 -14.27 17.54 8.56
CA ASP A 117 -15.37 17.16 7.66
C ASP A 117 -15.73 15.68 7.87
N ARG A 118 -17.03 15.37 7.75
CA ARG A 118 -17.55 14.01 7.97
C ARG A 118 -18.48 13.59 6.84
N VAL A 119 -18.33 12.33 6.44
CA VAL A 119 -19.24 11.64 5.52
C VAL A 119 -19.68 10.35 6.17
N ASP A 120 -20.99 10.15 6.27
CA ASP A 120 -21.56 8.93 6.84
C ASP A 120 -22.09 8.01 5.73
N THR A 121 -21.88 6.71 5.92
CA THR A 121 -22.56 5.64 5.19
C THR A 121 -23.49 4.89 6.13
N VAL A 122 -24.05 3.77 5.68
CA VAL A 122 -24.93 2.94 6.50
C VAL A 122 -24.20 2.43 7.75
N SER A 123 -22.94 2.03 7.59
CA SER A 123 -22.19 1.28 8.62
C SER A 123 -20.98 2.04 9.18
N PHE A 124 -20.54 3.12 8.53
CA PHE A 124 -19.29 3.80 8.87
C PHE A 124 -19.40 5.33 8.76
N ARG A 125 -18.62 6.02 9.59
CA ARG A 125 -18.33 7.45 9.48
C ARG A 125 -16.89 7.65 9.04
N PHE A 126 -16.69 8.50 8.04
CA PHE A 126 -15.40 8.92 7.52
C PHE A 126 -15.15 10.35 7.95
N GLU A 127 -14.21 10.58 8.85
CA GLU A 127 -13.82 11.90 9.34
C GLU A 127 -12.45 12.31 8.80
N VAL A 128 -12.35 13.50 8.21
CA VAL A 128 -11.10 14.05 7.70
C VAL A 128 -10.21 14.49 8.86
N VAL A 129 -9.09 13.79 9.06
CA VAL A 129 -8.10 14.11 10.10
C VAL A 129 -7.09 15.11 9.58
N ASP A 130 -6.66 14.92 8.33
CA ASP A 130 -5.63 15.74 7.70
C ASP A 130 -5.85 15.89 6.19
N VAL A 131 -5.46 17.05 5.67
CA VAL A 131 -5.55 17.42 4.26
C VAL A 131 -4.20 18.00 3.85
N GLU A 132 -3.61 17.43 2.80
CA GLU A 132 -2.39 17.94 2.21
C GLU A 132 -2.71 18.60 0.85
N GLY A 133 -2.63 19.93 0.82
CA GLY A 133 -3.05 20.73 -0.34
C GLY A 133 -4.52 20.50 -0.68
N PHE A 134 -4.80 19.79 -1.78
CA PHE A 134 -6.16 19.46 -2.22
C PHE A 134 -6.55 17.99 -1.99
N ARG A 135 -5.67 17.19 -1.39
CA ARG A 135 -5.89 15.76 -1.17
C ARG A 135 -6.19 15.51 0.30
N ILE A 136 -7.14 14.63 0.57
CA ILE A 136 -7.30 14.08 1.92
C ILE A 136 -6.08 13.19 2.16
N ASN A 137 -5.28 13.53 3.16
CA ASN A 137 -4.10 12.75 3.54
C ASN A 137 -4.52 11.61 4.49
N GLN A 138 -5.39 11.91 5.45
CA GLN A 138 -5.77 10.94 6.47
C GLN A 138 -7.23 11.04 6.89
N LEU A 139 -7.85 9.87 7.06
CA LEU A 139 -9.22 9.68 7.52
C LEU A 139 -9.22 8.87 8.83
N LEU A 140 -10.07 9.29 9.77
CA LEU A 140 -10.52 8.44 10.86
C LEU A 140 -11.85 7.80 10.44
N VAL A 141 -11.85 6.48 10.30
CA VAL A 141 -13.03 5.71 9.95
C VAL A 141 -13.54 5.01 11.19
N THR A 142 -14.80 5.21 11.54
CA THR A 142 -15.41 4.62 12.74
C THR A 142 -16.68 3.87 12.37
N ARG A 143 -16.84 2.64 12.88
CA ARG A 143 -18.06 1.87 12.73
C ARG A 143 -19.20 2.53 13.50
N LEU A 144 -20.33 2.71 12.85
CA LEU A 144 -21.53 3.23 13.48
C LEU A 144 -22.28 2.07 14.14
N ASN A 145 -22.41 2.12 15.46
CA ASN A 145 -23.32 1.22 16.18
C ASN A 145 -24.74 1.76 15.99
N ARG A 146 -25.54 1.09 15.14
CA ARG A 146 -26.99 1.27 15.10
C ARG A 146 -27.66 0.08 15.73
#